data_AF-A0A918GF92-F1
#
_entry.id   AF-A0A918GF92-F1
#
_cell.length_a   1.000
_cell.length_b   1.000
_cell.length_c   1.000
_cell.angle_alpha   90.00
_cell.angle_beta   90.00
_cell.angle_gamma   90.00
#
_symmetry.space_group_name_H-M   'P 1'
#
loop_
_entity.id
_entity.type
_entity.pdbx_description
1 polymer ?
#
loop_
_entity_poly.entity_id
_entity_poly.type
_entity_poly.pdbx_seq_one_letter_code
_entity_poly.pdbx_strand_id
1 'polypeptide(L)'
;MTGTIDARTTVLLASEALLLWPRGESQHVDPAVADLWPVFAVVVDDRHLRRAPGGRALQGRIDGRHSFTLLDGVARWQVLTADAPLLGLTVRAEAPVPVGLDLVIPAKSLVGELGRLAAGPTVGITTSGRAAALAAGADVRTALRVLALARSAPCPELTALAAP
;
A
#
# COMPACT_ATOMS: atom_id res chain seq x y z
N MET A 1 -19.52 11.18 -2.26
CA MET A 1 -19.78 10.23 -1.17
C MET A 1 -18.61 10.32 -0.22
N THR A 2 -18.77 10.99 0.92
CA THR A 2 -17.70 11.21 1.89
C THR A 2 -17.39 9.90 2.59
N GLY A 3 -16.18 9.35 2.39
CA GLY A 3 -15.72 8.17 3.10
C GLY A 3 -15.60 8.49 4.58
N THR A 4 -16.59 8.09 5.38
CA THR A 4 -16.56 8.24 6.82
C THR A 4 -15.49 7.30 7.36
N ILE A 5 -14.40 7.87 7.90
CA ILE A 5 -13.49 7.14 8.77
C ILE A 5 -14.31 6.73 9.99
N ASP A 6 -14.61 5.44 10.11
CA ASP A 6 -15.35 4.90 11.25
C ASP A 6 -14.55 5.17 12.53
N ALA A 7 -15.17 5.83 13.51
CA ALA A 7 -14.57 6.23 14.80
C ALA A 7 -14.05 5.04 15.64
N ARG A 8 -14.36 3.80 15.24
CA ARG A 8 -13.78 2.57 15.82
C ARG A 8 -12.49 2.11 15.13
N THR A 9 -12.05 2.81 14.09
CA THR A 9 -10.88 2.43 13.30
C THR A 9 -9.67 3.24 13.74
N THR A 10 -8.56 2.53 14.01
CA THR A 10 -7.29 3.19 14.29
C THR A 10 -6.74 3.75 13.00
N VAL A 11 -6.67 5.07 12.90
CA VAL A 11 -6.00 5.76 11.79
C VAL A 11 -4.49 5.66 11.99
N LEU A 12 -3.81 5.21 10.94
CA LEU A 12 -2.37 4.99 10.90
C LEU A 12 -1.74 6.07 10.02
N LEU A 13 -0.67 6.68 10.50
CA LEU A 13 0.15 7.56 9.64
C LEU A 13 1.17 6.69 8.90
N ALA A 14 1.18 6.78 7.58
CA ALA A 14 2.25 6.20 6.79
C ALA A 14 3.53 7.03 6.99
N SER A 15 4.64 6.37 7.31
CA SER A 15 5.92 7.06 7.44
C SER A 15 6.55 7.36 6.08
N GLU A 16 6.27 6.51 5.09
CA GLU A 16 6.83 6.61 3.75
C GLU A 16 5.89 5.94 2.75
N ALA A 17 5.97 6.38 1.49
CA ALA A 17 5.31 5.73 0.37
C ALA A 17 6.28 5.66 -0.82
N LEU A 18 6.38 4.48 -1.42
CA LEU A 18 7.37 4.12 -2.42
C LEU A 18 6.67 3.55 -3.64
N LEU A 19 7.05 4.02 -4.83
CA LEU A 19 6.67 3.35 -6.07
C LEU A 19 7.73 2.31 -6.43
N LEU A 20 7.31 1.04 -6.42
CA LEU A 20 8.18 -0.07 -6.77
C LEU A 20 7.90 -0.53 -8.20
N TRP A 21 8.98 -0.63 -8.96
CA TRP A 21 9.00 -1.20 -10.31
C TRP A 21 9.86 -2.46 -10.30
N PRO A 22 9.53 -3.46 -11.13
CA PRO A 22 10.45 -4.56 -11.37
C PRO A 22 11.73 -4.00 -12.00
N ARG A 23 12.90 -4.29 -11.42
CA ARG A 23 14.21 -3.93 -11.99
C ARG A 23 14.69 -4.98 -13.01
N GLY A 24 15.61 -4.56 -13.90
CA GLY A 24 16.09 -5.25 -15.11
C GLY A 24 16.55 -6.71 -14.97
N GLU A 25 16.64 -7.39 -16.13
CA GLU A 25 16.86 -8.84 -16.33
C GLU A 25 15.95 -9.80 -15.56
N SER A 26 14.81 -9.32 -15.06
CA SER A 26 13.68 -10.19 -14.73
C SER A 26 13.00 -10.67 -16.03
N GLN A 27 13.74 -11.32 -16.94
CA GLN A 27 13.19 -11.97 -18.13
C GLN A 27 12.21 -13.10 -17.78
N HIS A 28 12.13 -13.46 -16.49
CA HIS A 28 11.20 -14.42 -15.92
C HIS A 28 10.53 -13.85 -14.67
N VAL A 29 9.95 -12.64 -14.73
CA VAL A 29 8.86 -12.32 -13.78
C VAL A 29 7.80 -13.37 -14.04
N ASP A 30 7.50 -14.18 -13.03
CA ASP A 30 6.42 -15.17 -13.11
C ASP A 30 5.16 -14.46 -13.64
N PRO A 31 4.55 -14.93 -14.74
CA PRO A 31 3.34 -14.32 -15.28
C PRO A 31 2.25 -14.13 -14.22
N ALA A 32 2.22 -14.97 -13.18
CA ALA A 32 1.28 -14.89 -12.06
C ALA A 32 1.44 -13.65 -11.17
N VAL A 33 2.58 -12.95 -11.24
CA VAL A 33 2.84 -11.72 -10.45
C VAL A 33 3.19 -10.51 -11.33
N ALA A 34 3.19 -10.66 -12.65
CA ALA A 34 3.46 -9.57 -13.58
C ALA A 34 2.37 -8.49 -13.53
N ASP A 35 1.12 -8.88 -13.34
CA ASP A 35 -0.05 -7.99 -13.24
C ASP A 35 -0.08 -7.18 -11.93
N LEU A 36 0.76 -7.52 -10.95
CA LEU A 36 0.85 -6.80 -9.69
C LEU A 36 1.64 -5.49 -9.83
N TRP A 37 2.43 -5.33 -10.89
CA TRP A 37 3.33 -4.19 -11.05
C TRP A 37 2.69 -3.06 -11.89
N PRO A 38 2.94 -1.78 -11.55
CA PRO A 38 3.76 -1.32 -10.43
C PRO A 38 3.07 -1.49 -9.07
N VAL A 39 3.88 -1.65 -8.02
CA VAL A 39 3.39 -1.76 -6.64
C VAL A 39 3.63 -0.44 -5.92
N PHE A 40 2.56 0.12 -5.37
CA PHE A 40 2.61 1.28 -4.52
C PHE A 40 2.75 0.85 -3.06
N ALA A 41 3.97 0.84 -2.53
CA ALA A 41 4.25 0.38 -1.19
C ALA A 41 4.08 1.51 -0.16
N VAL A 42 3.35 1.24 0.92
CA VAL A 42 3.11 2.13 2.04
C VAL A 42 3.78 1.53 3.27
N VAL A 43 4.64 2.32 3.90
CA VAL A 43 5.38 1.93 5.10
C VAL A 43 4.63 2.43 6.34
N VAL A 44 4.35 1.50 7.25
CA VAL A 44 3.68 1.79 8.52
C VAL A 44 4.59 1.46 9.69
N ASP A 45 4.57 2.24 10.76
CA ASP A 45 5.29 1.90 11.97
C ASP A 45 4.81 0.56 12.57
N ASP A 46 5.73 -0.33 12.95
CA ASP A 46 5.44 -1.64 13.53
C ASP A 46 4.56 -1.57 14.78
N ARG A 47 4.71 -0.55 15.63
CA ARG A 47 3.89 -0.42 16.85
C ARG A 47 2.48 0.04 16.48
N HIS A 48 2.34 0.93 15.51
CA HIS A 48 1.04 1.39 15.03
C HIS A 48 0.27 0.27 14.33
N LEU A 49 0.92 -0.49 13.44
CA LEU A 49 0.28 -1.61 12.75
C LEU A 49 -0.25 -2.64 13.76
N ARG A 50 0.51 -3.00 14.81
CA ARG A 50 0.06 -3.98 15.83
C ARG A 50 -1.14 -3.54 16.66
N ARG A 51 -1.50 -2.25 16.63
CA ARG A 51 -2.68 -1.70 17.31
C ARG A 51 -3.92 -1.69 16.42
N ALA A 52 -3.75 -1.79 15.10
CA ALA A 52 -4.86 -1.82 14.16
C ALA A 52 -5.61 -3.17 14.18
N PRO A 53 -6.91 -3.19 13.87
CA PRO A 53 -7.69 -4.41 13.69
C PRO A 53 -7.04 -5.36 12.67
N GLY A 54 -6.68 -6.56 13.10
CA GLY A 54 -5.98 -7.56 12.26
C GLY A 54 -4.49 -7.29 12.03
N GLY A 55 -3.96 -6.15 12.49
CA GLY A 55 -2.61 -5.71 12.16
C GLY A 55 -1.49 -6.58 12.73
N ARG A 56 -1.68 -7.22 13.90
CA ARG A 56 -0.73 -8.23 14.42
C ARG A 56 -0.62 -9.45 13.51
N ALA A 57 -1.75 -9.94 13.02
CA ALA A 57 -1.79 -11.09 12.13
C ALA A 57 -1.17 -10.72 10.77
N LEU A 58 -1.49 -9.53 10.25
CA LEU A 58 -0.88 -9.00 9.03
C LEU A 58 0.64 -8.84 9.18
N GLN A 59 1.12 -8.27 10.30
CA GLN A 59 2.56 -8.17 10.56
C GLN A 59 3.21 -9.56 10.59
N GLY A 60 2.60 -10.54 11.24
CA GLY A 60 3.12 -11.92 11.24
C GLY A 60 3.25 -12.53 9.84
N ARG A 61 2.40 -12.12 8.89
CA ARG A 61 2.48 -12.52 7.48
C ARG A 61 3.64 -11.84 6.75
N ILE A 62 3.82 -10.53 6.98
CA ILE A 62 4.93 -9.72 6.44
C ILE A 62 6.28 -10.23 7.00
N ASP A 63 6.32 -10.63 8.27
CA ASP A 63 7.51 -11.15 8.93
C ASP A 63 7.80 -12.63 8.60
N GLY A 64 6.83 -13.33 8.00
CA GLY A 64 6.87 -14.76 7.75
C GLY A 64 7.77 -15.17 6.59
N ARG A 65 7.79 -16.48 6.29
CA ARG A 65 8.56 -17.08 5.19
C ARG A 65 7.74 -17.29 3.91
N HIS A 66 6.63 -16.57 3.76
CA HIS A 66 5.77 -16.68 2.59
C HIS A 66 6.45 -16.09 1.35
N SER A 67 6.18 -16.63 0.16
CA SER A 67 6.69 -16.08 -1.09
C SER A 67 6.14 -14.68 -1.36
N PHE A 68 4.85 -14.49 -1.10
CA PHE A 68 4.15 -13.21 -1.06
C PHE A 68 2.85 -13.36 -0.26
N THR A 69 2.25 -12.23 0.14
CA THR A 69 0.92 -12.20 0.76
C THR A 69 0.00 -11.36 -0.10
N LEU A 70 -1.00 -11.99 -0.73
CA LEU A 70 -2.08 -11.29 -1.41
C LEU A 70 -3.31 -11.24 -0.49
N LEU A 71 -3.83 -10.05 -0.27
CA LEU A 71 -5.02 -9.79 0.50
C LEU A 71 -6.25 -9.94 -0.41
N ASP A 72 -7.21 -10.76 0.02
CA ASP A 72 -8.51 -10.85 -0.61
C ASP A 72 -9.39 -9.72 -0.08
N GLY A 73 -9.38 -8.62 -0.82
CA GLY A 73 -9.96 -7.36 -0.41
C GLY A 73 -9.66 -6.22 -1.36
N VAL A 74 -10.13 -5.03 -1.00
CA VAL A 74 -9.98 -3.82 -1.82
C VAL A 74 -9.30 -2.72 -1.02
N ALA A 75 -8.30 -2.11 -1.64
CA ALA A 75 -7.71 -0.84 -1.24
C ALA A 75 -8.44 0.32 -1.94
N ARG A 76 -8.86 1.33 -1.19
CA ARG A 76 -9.53 2.53 -1.72
C ARG A 76 -8.76 3.78 -1.35
N TRP A 77 -8.42 4.56 -2.36
CA TRP A 77 -7.87 5.89 -2.20
C TRP A 77 -8.97 6.92 -2.06
N GLN A 78 -8.68 7.98 -1.31
CA GLN A 78 -9.52 9.16 -1.21
C GLN A 78 -8.66 10.40 -0.96
N VAL A 79 -9.15 11.57 -1.38
CA VAL A 79 -8.55 12.86 -1.04
C VAL A 79 -9.15 13.34 0.29
N LEU A 80 -8.32 13.55 1.30
CA LEU A 80 -8.77 14.03 2.62
C LEU A 80 -8.79 15.56 2.69
N THR A 81 -7.80 16.19 2.08
CA THR A 81 -7.74 17.65 1.89
C THR A 81 -7.05 17.94 0.57
N ALA A 82 -7.49 18.98 -0.14
CA ALA A 82 -6.92 19.41 -1.42
C ALA A 82 -5.84 20.48 -1.23
N ASP A 83 -5.97 21.35 -0.22
CA ASP A 83 -5.12 22.55 -0.05
C ASP A 83 -3.72 22.23 0.50
N ALA A 84 -3.60 21.14 1.27
CA ALA A 84 -2.33 20.60 1.76
C ALA A 84 -2.41 19.08 1.60
N PRO A 85 -2.18 18.55 0.38
CA PRO A 85 -2.86 17.35 -0.03
C PRO A 85 -2.48 16.17 0.86
N LEU A 86 -3.49 15.63 1.53
CA LEU A 86 -3.41 14.40 2.33
C LEU A 86 -4.28 13.37 1.64
N LEU A 87 -3.71 12.20 1.42
CA LEU A 87 -4.41 11.07 0.86
C LEU A 87 -4.83 10.13 1.99
N GLY A 88 -6.05 9.64 1.88
CA GLY A 88 -6.55 8.53 2.67
C GLY A 88 -6.41 7.25 1.85
N LEU A 89 -5.98 6.18 2.51
CA LEU A 89 -5.97 4.84 1.95
C LEU A 89 -6.66 3.90 2.93
N THR A 90 -7.79 3.35 2.52
CA THR A 90 -8.54 2.35 3.27
C THR A 90 -8.27 0.97 2.68
N VAL A 91 -7.75 0.06 3.48
CA VAL A 91 -7.58 -1.35 3.12
C VAL A 91 -8.54 -2.18 3.97
N ARG A 92 -9.36 -2.99 3.31
CA ARG A 92 -10.25 -3.96 3.95
C ARG A 92 -10.09 -5.30 3.24
N ALA A 93 -9.76 -6.34 3.99
CA ALA A 93 -9.60 -7.69 3.45
C ALA A 93 -10.07 -8.74 4.47
N GLU A 94 -10.56 -9.87 3.95
CA GLU A 94 -11.08 -10.98 4.75
C GLU A 94 -10.07 -12.14 4.86
N ALA A 95 -9.27 -12.34 3.80
CA ALA A 95 -8.25 -13.37 3.73
C ALA A 95 -6.88 -12.77 3.29
N PRO A 96 -5.74 -13.42 3.60
CA PRO A 96 -5.59 -14.63 4.41
C PRO A 96 -5.82 -14.39 5.91
N VAL A 97 -5.92 -13.12 6.30
CA VAL A 97 -6.29 -12.69 7.65
C VAL A 97 -7.26 -11.51 7.53
N PRO A 98 -8.32 -11.44 8.34
CA PRO A 98 -9.17 -10.26 8.37
C PRO A 98 -8.36 -9.05 8.83
N VAL A 99 -8.38 -7.97 8.05
CA VAL A 99 -7.65 -6.74 8.38
C VAL A 99 -8.40 -5.50 7.92
N GLY A 100 -8.34 -4.46 8.76
CA GLY A 100 -8.87 -3.14 8.45
C GLY A 100 -7.86 -2.06 8.80
N LEU A 101 -7.32 -1.39 7.78
CA LEU A 101 -6.37 -0.30 7.92
C LEU A 101 -6.95 0.97 7.30
N ASP A 102 -6.90 2.07 8.03
CA ASP A 102 -7.11 3.40 7.48
C ASP A 102 -5.80 4.17 7.63
N LEU A 103 -5.24 4.57 6.51
CA LEU A 103 -3.92 5.17 6.39
C LEU A 103 -4.05 6.62 5.93
N VAL A 104 -3.27 7.51 6.54
CA VAL A 104 -3.08 8.89 6.08
C VAL A 104 -1.68 9.02 5.52
N ILE A 105 -1.58 9.58 4.32
CA ILE A 105 -0.34 9.71 3.57
C ILE A 105 -0.20 11.17 3.09
N PRO A 106 0.93 11.84 3.38
CA PRO A 106 1.22 13.13 2.78
C PRO A 106 1.34 13.00 1.26
N ALA A 107 0.54 13.72 0.48
CA ALA A 107 0.57 13.61 -0.98
C ALA A 107 1.84 14.25 -1.58
N LYS A 108 2.55 15.09 -0.83
CA LYS A 108 3.79 15.76 -1.29
C LYS A 108 4.83 14.76 -1.81
N SER A 109 4.97 13.60 -1.18
CA SER A 109 5.90 12.55 -1.65
C SER A 109 5.42 11.84 -2.92
N LEU A 110 4.19 12.08 -3.34
CA LEU A 110 3.47 11.30 -4.36
C LEU A 110 2.97 12.12 -5.53
N VAL A 111 3.22 13.44 -5.55
CA VAL A 111 2.69 14.36 -6.57
C VAL A 111 2.96 13.86 -7.99
N GLY A 112 4.18 13.37 -8.25
CA GLY A 112 4.55 12.82 -9.57
C GLY A 112 3.85 11.51 -9.94
N GLU A 113 3.21 10.82 -8.99
CA GLU A 113 2.58 9.51 -9.17
C GLU A 113 1.06 9.54 -9.01
N LEU A 114 0.45 10.71 -8.76
CA LEU A 114 -0.99 10.85 -8.55
C LEU A 114 -1.82 10.31 -9.72
N GLY A 115 -1.37 10.52 -10.96
CA GLY A 115 -2.02 9.98 -12.15
C GLY A 115 -2.01 8.44 -12.19
N ARG A 116 -0.94 7.80 -11.71
CA ARG A 116 -0.87 6.34 -11.61
C ARG A 116 -1.74 5.82 -10.47
N LEU A 117 -1.70 6.49 -9.32
CA LEU A 117 -2.55 6.18 -8.17
C LEU A 117 -4.04 6.24 -8.54
N ALA A 118 -4.42 7.23 -9.36
CA ALA A 118 -5.79 7.39 -9.84
C ALA A 118 -6.30 6.16 -10.63
N ALA A 119 -5.41 5.44 -11.31
CA ALA A 119 -5.76 4.25 -12.07
C ALA A 119 -5.99 2.99 -11.20
N GLY A 120 -5.71 3.06 -9.90
CA GLY A 120 -5.87 1.94 -8.97
C GLY A 120 -4.76 0.89 -9.08
N PRO A 121 -3.48 1.25 -8.85
CA PRO A 121 -2.39 0.29 -8.89
C PRO A 121 -2.48 -0.69 -7.72
N THR A 122 -1.71 -1.78 -7.74
CA THR A 122 -1.56 -2.64 -6.57
C THR A 122 -0.94 -1.84 -5.43
N VAL A 123 -1.54 -1.95 -4.24
CA VAL A 123 -1.02 -1.34 -3.02
C VAL A 123 -0.30 -2.41 -2.22
N GLY A 124 0.94 -2.14 -1.82
CA GLY A 124 1.69 -2.94 -0.87
C GLY A 124 1.72 -2.31 0.51
N ILE A 125 1.51 -3.09 1.55
CA ILE A 125 1.68 -2.66 2.95
C ILE A 125 2.93 -3.35 3.49
N THR A 126 3.83 -2.58 4.08
CA THR A 126 5.01 -3.07 4.80
C THR A 126 5.17 -2.35 6.14
N THR A 127 6.11 -2.81 6.95
CA THR A 127 6.47 -2.14 8.21
C THR A 127 7.80 -1.41 8.13
N SER A 128 8.02 -0.43 9.00
CA SER A 128 9.30 0.30 9.07
C SER A 128 10.48 -0.62 9.32
N GLY A 129 10.32 -1.69 10.11
CA GLY A 129 11.34 -2.73 10.32
C GLY A 129 11.69 -3.55 9.07
N ARG A 130 10.84 -3.53 8.02
CA ARG A 130 11.04 -4.28 6.77
C ARG A 130 11.28 -3.40 5.55
N ALA A 131 10.95 -2.12 5.62
CA ALA A 131 11.11 -1.17 4.53
C ALA A 131 12.56 -1.06 4.01
N ALA A 132 13.56 -1.29 4.86
CA ALA A 132 14.96 -1.33 4.43
C ALA A 132 15.25 -2.38 3.35
N ALA A 133 14.49 -3.48 3.33
CA ALA A 133 14.59 -4.50 2.29
C ALA A 133 14.01 -4.07 0.93
N LEU A 134 13.30 -2.93 0.88
CA LEU A 134 12.75 -2.31 -0.34
C LEU A 134 13.65 -1.21 -0.90
N ALA A 135 14.78 -0.92 -0.24
CA ALA A 135 15.72 0.11 -0.69
C ALA A 135 16.31 -0.20 -2.08
N ALA A 136 16.91 0.82 -2.70
CA ALA A 136 17.35 0.81 -4.09
C ALA A 136 18.21 -0.43 -4.44
N GLY A 137 17.58 -1.43 -5.07
CA GLY A 137 18.27 -2.65 -5.51
C GLY A 137 17.51 -3.94 -5.20
N ALA A 138 16.42 -3.88 -4.43
CA ALA A 138 15.60 -5.06 -4.14
C ALA A 138 15.10 -5.73 -5.43
N ASP A 139 15.33 -7.03 -5.55
CA ASP A 139 14.73 -7.85 -6.60
C ASP A 139 13.22 -8.07 -6.35
N VAL A 140 12.50 -8.50 -7.39
CA VAL A 140 11.05 -8.76 -7.33
C VAL A 140 10.69 -9.70 -6.17
N ARG A 141 11.48 -10.75 -5.97
CA ARG A 141 11.22 -11.76 -4.93
C ARG A 141 11.35 -11.18 -3.53
N THR A 142 12.36 -10.34 -3.30
CA THR A 142 12.62 -9.69 -2.02
C THR A 142 11.51 -8.70 -1.70
N ALA A 143 11.10 -7.90 -2.68
CA ALA A 143 9.99 -6.96 -2.51
C ALA A 143 8.69 -7.70 -2.16
N LEU A 144 8.33 -8.73 -2.91
CA LEU A 144 7.10 -9.50 -2.69
C LEU A 144 7.03 -10.19 -1.32
N ARG A 145 8.18 -10.62 -0.77
CA ARG A 145 8.25 -11.28 0.54
C ARG A 145 7.96 -10.35 1.71
N VAL A 146 8.28 -9.07 1.57
CA VAL A 146 8.15 -8.08 2.65
C VAL A 146 6.91 -7.19 2.50
N LEU A 147 6.02 -7.54 1.58
CA LEU A 147 4.79 -6.81 1.29
C LEU A 147 3.55 -7.70 1.49
N ALA A 148 2.50 -7.09 2.04
CA ALA A 148 1.14 -7.58 1.87
C ALA A 148 0.44 -6.75 0.80
N LEU A 149 -0.06 -7.39 -0.25
CA LEU A 149 -0.54 -6.73 -1.46
C LEU A 149 -2.06 -6.72 -1.49
N ALA A 150 -2.66 -5.58 -1.84
CA ALA A 150 -4.09 -5.43 -2.09
C ALA A 150 -4.31 -4.78 -3.44
N ARG A 151 -5.33 -5.24 -4.18
CA ARG A 151 -5.77 -4.55 -5.39
C ARG A 151 -6.46 -3.26 -5.01
N SER A 152 -6.19 -2.17 -5.73
CA SER A 152 -6.84 -0.89 -5.47
C SER A 152 -7.94 -0.60 -6.48
N ALA A 153 -9.04 0.00 -6.01
CA ALA A 153 -10.05 0.56 -6.89
C ALA A 153 -9.52 1.86 -7.52
N PRO A 154 -9.86 2.14 -8.79
CA PRO A 154 -9.58 3.43 -9.41
C PRO A 154 -10.16 4.60 -8.58
N CYS A 155 -9.43 5.70 -8.52
CA CYS A 155 -9.79 6.91 -7.79
C CYS A 155 -9.58 8.15 -8.68
N PRO A 156 -10.56 8.49 -9.55
CA PRO A 156 -10.42 9.57 -10.52
C PRO A 156 -10.25 10.95 -9.89
N GLU A 157 -10.65 11.12 -8.62
CA GLU A 157 -10.46 12.37 -7.86
C GLU A 157 -8.96 12.72 -7.72
N LEU A 158 -8.07 11.71 -7.70
CA LEU A 158 -6.63 11.92 -7.68
C LEU A 158 -6.10 12.51 -9.00
N THR A 159 -6.78 12.26 -10.13
CA THR A 159 -6.39 12.84 -11.43
C THR A 159 -6.48 14.36 -11.41
N ALA A 160 -7.48 14.91 -10.72
CA ALA A 160 -7.65 16.36 -10.59
C ALA A 160 -6.51 17.01 -9.80
N LEU A 161 -5.90 16.28 -8.86
CA LEU A 161 -4.74 16.73 -8.09
C LEU A 161 -3.41 16.57 -8.84
N ALA A 162 -3.40 15.81 -9.93
CA ALA A 162 -2.20 15.61 -10.76
C ALA A 162 -1.98 16.74 -11.77
N ALA A 163 -2.97 17.63 -11.95
CA ALA A 163 -2.85 18.79 -12.83
C ALA A 163 -1.98 19.88 -12.16
N PRO A 164 -1.02 20.47 -12.90
CA PRO A 164 -0.09 21.49 -12.39
C PRO A 164 -0.77 22.80 -11.98
#